data_AF-A0A8T0EG22-F1
#
_entry.id   AF-A0A8T0EG22-F1
#
_cell.length_a   1.000
_cell.length_b   1.000
_cell.length_c   1.000
_cell.angle_alpha   90.00
_cell.angle_beta   90.00
_cell.angle_gamma   90.00
#
_symmetry.space_group_name_H-M   'P 1'
#
loop_
_entity.id
_entity.type
_entity.pdbx_description
1 polymer ?
#
loop_
_entity_poly.entity_id
_entity_poly.type
_entity_poly.pdbx_seq_one_letter_code
_entity_poly.pdbx_strand_id
1 'polypeptide(L)' 'MDENGSVPEMEFEQVSFSHPVFINFTSGTTGLPKAMMHGSGALMPTAKDFWIQMDSDRDSIWFSMSPVGF' A
#
# COMPACT_ATOMS: atom_id res chain seq x y z
N MET A 1 -10.80 -19.93 -9.88
CA MET A 1 -10.36 -21.20 -10.46
C MET A 1 -11.47 -21.65 -11.36
N ASP A 2 -11.17 -21.87 -12.64
CA ASP A 2 -12.13 -22.51 -13.53
C ASP A 2 -12.29 -24.00 -13.16
N GLU A 3 -13.20 -24.67 -13.86
CA GLU A 3 -13.48 -26.11 -13.71
C GLU A 3 -12.25 -27.03 -13.95
N ASN A 4 -11.17 -26.51 -14.54
CA ASN A 4 -9.92 -27.21 -14.79
C ASN A 4 -8.81 -26.88 -13.77
N GLY A 5 -9.12 -26.04 -12.77
CA GLY A 5 -8.14 -25.59 -11.79
C GLY A 5 -7.16 -24.52 -12.31
N SER A 6 -7.37 -23.96 -13.51
CA SER A 6 -6.59 -22.82 -13.98
C SER A 6 -6.98 -21.56 -13.21
N VAL A 7 -5.95 -20.76 -12.90
CA VAL A 7 -6.12 -19.41 -12.36
C VAL A 7 -6.28 -18.47 -13.55
N PRO A 8 -7.38 -17.69 -13.64
CA PRO A 8 -7.54 -16.69 -14.68
C PRO A 8 -6.37 -15.69 -14.69
N GLU A 9 -6.08 -15.11 -15.86
CA GLU A 9 -5.06 -14.08 -15.97
C GLU A 9 -5.41 -12.88 -15.07
N MET A 10 -4.41 -12.35 -14.37
CA MET A 10 -4.59 -11.22 -13.47
C MET A 10 -4.68 -9.92 -14.28
N GLU A 11 -5.85 -9.29 -14.28
CA GLU A 11 -6.05 -7.98 -14.89
C GLU A 11 -5.81 -6.87 -13.85
N PHE A 12 -4.92 -5.92 -14.19
CA PHE A 12 -4.63 -4.76 -13.34
C PHE A 12 -5.44 -3.55 -13.82
N GLU A 13 -6.47 -3.18 -13.06
CA GLU A 13 -7.31 -2.02 -13.36
C GLU A 13 -6.51 -0.71 -13.34
N GLN A 14 -6.60 0.05 -14.43
CA GLN A 14 -5.93 1.34 -14.56
C GLN A 14 -6.81 2.44 -13.97
N VAL A 15 -6.41 2.96 -12.82
CA VAL A 15 -7.17 3.98 -12.09
C VAL A 15 -6.44 5.32 -12.07
N SER A 16 -7.17 6.40 -11.78
CA SER A 16 -6.57 7.73 -11.63
C SER A 16 -5.62 7.78 -10.42
N PHE A 17 -4.68 8.73 -10.43
CA PHE A 17 -3.70 8.93 -9.34
C PHE A 17 -4.35 9.18 -7.96
N SER A 18 -5.55 9.75 -7.96
CA SER A 18 -6.32 10.04 -6.74
C SER A 18 -7.34 8.96 -6.39
N HIS A 19 -7.38 7.85 -7.12
CA HIS A 19 -8.32 6.76 -6.84
C HIS A 19 -8.09 6.21 -5.43
N PRO A 20 -9.13 6.10 -4.58
CA PRO A 20 -8.97 5.69 -3.19
C PRO A 20 -8.54 4.22 -3.10
N VAL A 21 -7.48 3.93 -2.33
CA VAL A 21 -6.94 2.56 -2.18
C VAL A 21 -7.13 2.04 -0.76
N PHE A 22 -6.88 2.87 0.26
CA PHE A 22 -7.07 2.46 1.65
C PHE A 22 -7.41 3.65 2.56
N ILE A 23 -8.02 3.31 3.70
CA ILE A 23 -8.30 4.25 4.80
C ILE A 23 -7.41 3.86 5.97
N ASN A 24 -6.56 4.79 6.41
CA ASN A 24 -5.80 4.66 7.64
C ASN A 24 -6.49 5.42 8.76
N PHE A 25 -6.90 4.70 9.80
CA PHE A 25 -7.44 5.31 11.00
C PHE A 25 -6.30 5.74 11.92
N THR A 26 -6.29 7.02 12.29
CA THR A 26 -5.32 7.56 13.25
C THR A 26 -6.01 7.88 14.56
N SER A 27 -5.32 7.70 15.69
CA SER A 27 -5.91 7.81 17.03
C SER A 27 -6.50 9.19 17.34
N GLY A 28 -5.93 10.26 16.77
CA GLY A 28 -6.33 11.64 17.07
C GLY A 28 -6.09 12.04 18.52
N THR A 29 -6.31 13.31 18.85
CA THR A 29 -6.21 13.81 20.24
C THR A 29 -7.58 13.98 20.90
N THR A 30 -8.65 14.03 20.11
CA THR A 30 -10.03 14.18 20.57
C THR A 30 -10.99 13.44 19.65
N GLY A 31 -12.10 12.95 20.21
CA GLY A 31 -13.17 12.30 19.45
C GLY A 31 -12.82 10.90 18.93
N LEU A 32 -13.53 10.48 17.89
CA LEU A 32 -13.30 9.19 17.23
C LEU A 32 -12.02 9.23 16.37
N PRO A 33 -11.41 8.07 16.07
CA PRO A 33 -10.27 7.98 15.16
C PRO A 33 -10.53 8.65 13.81
N LYS A 34 -9.53 9.36 13.28
CA LYS A 34 -9.65 10.08 12.01
C LYS A 34 -9.39 9.13 10.85
N ALA A 35 -10.36 9.01 9.94
CA ALA A 35 -10.26 8.23 8.71
C ALA A 35 -9.49 9.00 7.63
N MET A 36 -8.21 8.70 7.45
CA MET A 36 -7.38 9.30 6.40
C MET A 36 -7.47 8.47 5.13
N MET A 37 -7.97 9.05 4.05
CA MET A 37 -8.07 8.39 2.75
C MET A 37 -6.78 8.58 1.95
N HIS A 38 -6.25 7.48 1.41
CA HIS A 38 -5.07 7.49 0.55
C HIS A 38 -5.44 7.14 -0.88
N GLY A 39 -4.99 7.97 -1.83
CA GLY A 39 -5.09 7.68 -3.25
C GLY A 39 -4.01 6.71 -3.71
N SER A 40 -4.13 6.14 -4.92
CA SER A 40 -3.17 5.22 -5.52
C SER A 40 -1.75 5.80 -5.61
N GLY A 41 -1.64 7.10 -5.82
CA GLY A 41 -0.37 7.83 -5.80
C GLY A 41 0.36 7.83 -4.46
N ALA A 42 -0.29 7.48 -3.34
CA ALA A 42 0.33 7.45 -2.01
C ALA A 42 1.45 6.40 -1.88
N LEU A 43 1.53 5.43 -2.79
CA LEU A 43 2.59 4.41 -2.80
C LEU A 43 3.91 4.94 -3.39
N MET A 44 3.88 6.02 -4.17
CA MET A 44 5.08 6.57 -4.80
C MET A 44 6.08 7.16 -3.79
N PRO A 45 5.65 7.96 -2.79
CA PRO A 45 6.52 8.38 -1.70
C PRO A 45 7.17 7.21 -0.95
N THR A 46 6.41 6.15 -0.65
CA THR A 46 6.95 4.98 0.02
C THR A 46 8.03 4.30 -0.82
N ALA A 47 7.79 4.11 -2.13
CA ALA A 47 8.79 3.53 -3.03
C ALA A 47 10.09 4.37 -3.10
N LYS A 48 9.99 5.71 -3.14
CA LYS A 48 11.19 6.56 -3.10
C LYS A 48 11.95 6.43 -1.78
N ASP A 49 11.25 6.24 -0.66
CA ASP A 49 11.90 6.17 0.65
C ASP A 49 12.71 4.87 0.75
N PHE A 50 12.16 3.76 0.27
CA PHE A 50 12.91 2.50 0.13
C PHE A 50 14.15 2.63 -0.75
N TRP A 51 13.99 3.17 -1.97
CA TRP A 51 15.12 3.22 -2.91
C TRP A 51 16.17 4.28 -2.59
N ILE A 52 15.77 5.45 -2.10
CA ILE A 52 16.69 6.58 -1.92
C ILE A 52 17.15 6.71 -0.47
N GLN A 53 16.23 6.66 0.49
CA GLN A 53 16.57 6.93 1.89
C GLN A 53 17.14 5.69 2.58
N MET A 54 16.63 4.51 2.25
CA MET A 54 17.04 3.24 2.85
C MET A 54 18.10 2.51 2.01
N ASP A 55 18.56 3.12 0.91
CA ASP A 55 19.55 2.57 -0.02
C ASP A 55 19.24 1.12 -0.43
N SER A 56 17.95 0.80 -0.59
CA SER A 56 17.50 -0.54 -0.94
C SER A 56 17.53 -0.75 -2.45
N ASP A 57 17.88 -1.96 -2.85
CA ASP A 57 17.83 -2.44 -4.23
C ASP A 57 16.82 -3.59 -4.38
N ARG A 58 16.88 -4.31 -5.50
CA ARG A 58 15.96 -5.43 -5.79
C ARG A 58 16.27 -6.70 -5.01
N ASP A 59 17.48 -6.83 -4.47
CA ASP A 59 17.94 -8.01 -3.74
C ASP A 59 17.89 -7.79 -2.21
N SER A 60 17.52 -6.58 -1.79
CA SER A 60 17.39 -6.18 -0.40
C SER A 60 16.23 -6.91 0.30
N ILE A 61 16.51 -7.42 1.50
CA ILE A 61 15.50 -8.01 2.37
C ILE A 61 15.10 -6.98 3.43
N TRP A 62 13.84 -6.53 3.38
CA TRP A 62 13.31 -5.62 4.40
C TRP A 62 12.55 -6.38 5.48
N PHE A 63 12.96 -6.20 6.73
CA PHE A 63 12.30 -6.78 7.89
C PHE A 63 11.73 -5.67 8.77
N SER A 64 10.42 -5.70 8.99
CA SER A 64 9.72 -4.77 9.88
C SER A 64 8.99 -5.55 10.97
N MET A 65 9.11 -5.05 12.20
CA MET A 65 8.37 -5.56 13.36
C MET A 65 7.04 -4.81 13.58
N SER A 66 6.74 -3.82 12.75
CA SER A 66 5.50 -3.05 12.84
C SER A 66 4.32 -3.85 12.29
N PRO A 67 3.14 -3.78 12.91
CA PRO A 67 1.93 -4.36 12.35
C PRO A 67 1.52 -3.60 11.07
N VAL A 68 0.74 -4.23 10.21
CA VAL A 68 0.28 -3.65 8.93
C VAL A 68 -0.52 -2.35 9.04
N GLY A 69 -1.08 -2.06 10.22
CA GLY A 69 -1.88 -0.85 10.47
C GLY A 69 -1.08 0.36 10.96
N PHE A 70 0.26 0.33 10.86
CA PHE A 70 1.17 1.38 11.32
C PHE A 70 1.96 1.98 10.18
#